data_AF-A0A7J8J2Y6-F1
#
_entry.id   AF-A0A7J8J2Y6-F1
#
_cell.length_a   1.000
_cell.length_b   1.000
_cell.length_c   1.000
_cell.angle_alpha   90.00
_cell.angle_beta   90.00
_cell.angle_gamma   90.00
#
_symmetry.space_group_name_H-M   'P 1'
#
loop_
_entity.id
_entity.type
_entity.pdbx_description
1 polymer ?
#
loop_
_entity_poly.entity_id
_entity_poly.type
_entity_poly.pdbx_seq_one_letter_code
_entity_poly.pdbx_strand_id
1 'polypeptide(L)'
;MEYFMVPTQKVPSLQHFRKTEKEVIGGLCSLANIPLTPETQRDQERRIRREIANSNERRRMQSINAGFQSLKTLIPHTDGEKLSKAAILQQTAEYIFSLEQEKTRLLQQNTQLKRFIQELSGSSPKRRRAEDKDEGIGSPDIWEDEKAEDLRREMIELRQQLDKERSVRMMLEEQVRSLEAHMYPEKLKVIAQQVQLQQQQEQVRLLHQEKLEREQQHLRTQVSRRHLGGAVRAAAGALLLGIGASVLRADPGPQL
;
A
#
# COMPACT_ATOMS: atom_id res chain seq x y z
N MET A 1 -13.54 -19.95 23.95
CA MET A 1 -12.07 -19.95 24.05
C MET A 1 -11.71 -19.45 25.43
N GLU A 2 -11.47 -20.38 26.36
CA GLU A 2 -10.96 -20.00 27.68
C GLU A 2 -9.47 -19.68 27.57
N TYR A 3 -9.10 -18.48 27.98
CA TYR A 3 -7.70 -18.06 28.04
C TYR A 3 -7.05 -18.65 29.29
N PHE A 4 -6.19 -19.65 29.08
CA PHE A 4 -5.33 -20.21 30.12
C PHE A 4 -4.26 -19.17 30.51
N MET A 5 -4.47 -18.45 31.62
CA MET A 5 -3.46 -17.55 32.18
C MET A 5 -2.44 -18.36 32.99
N VAL A 6 -1.22 -18.46 32.47
CA VAL A 6 -0.09 -19.05 33.19
C VAL A 6 0.33 -18.11 34.33
N PRO A 7 0.43 -18.59 35.59
CA PRO A 7 0.88 -17.75 36.69
C PRO A 7 2.33 -17.29 36.46
N THR A 8 2.55 -15.98 36.41
CA THR A 8 3.89 -15.40 36.33
C THR A 8 4.57 -15.51 37.69
N GLN A 9 5.63 -16.32 37.78
CA GLN A 9 6.52 -16.30 38.94
C GLN A 9 7.20 -14.92 38.99
N LYS A 10 6.95 -14.17 40.09
CA LYS A 10 7.63 -12.90 40.36
C LYS A 10 9.13 -13.15 40.47
N VAL A 11 9.87 -12.75 39.43
CA VAL A 11 11.34 -12.73 39.46
C VAL A 11 11.76 -11.76 40.57
N PRO A 12 12.55 -12.19 41.57
CA PRO A 12 13.03 -11.29 42.61
C PRO A 12 13.76 -10.09 41.99
N SER A 13 13.49 -8.88 42.48
CA SER A 13 14.08 -7.68 41.90
C SER A 13 15.60 -7.70 42.02
N LEU A 14 16.30 -7.07 41.08
CA LEU A 14 17.77 -6.96 41.09
C LEU A 14 18.31 -6.33 42.39
N GLN A 15 17.46 -5.55 43.09
CA GLN A 15 17.76 -5.01 44.40
C GLN A 15 17.73 -6.06 45.52
N HIS A 16 16.89 -7.10 45.42
CA HIS A 16 16.92 -8.24 46.34
C HIS A 16 18.21 -9.05 46.18
N PHE A 17 18.64 -9.29 44.93
CA PHE A 17 19.90 -9.99 44.65
C PHE A 17 21.13 -9.24 45.18
N ARG A 18 21.15 -7.90 45.02
CA ARG A 18 22.22 -7.06 45.58
C ARG A 18 22.20 -6.92 47.10
N LYS A 19 21.05 -7.08 47.75
CA LYS A 19 20.96 -7.16 49.22
C LYS A 19 21.52 -8.49 49.73
N THR A 20 21.18 -9.61 49.09
CA THR A 20 21.71 -10.93 49.47
C THR A 20 23.22 -11.06 49.23
N GLU A 21 23.80 -10.49 48.16
CA GLU A 21 25.26 -10.47 47.99
C GLU A 21 25.97 -9.58 49.02
N LYS A 22 25.37 -8.43 49.39
CA LYS A 22 25.91 -7.57 50.45
C LYS A 22 25.84 -8.24 51.83
N GLU A 23 24.81 -9.04 52.09
CA GLU A 23 24.67 -9.81 53.33
C GLU A 23 25.59 -11.04 53.36
N VAL A 24 25.83 -11.71 52.22
CA VAL A 24 26.72 -12.88 52.17
C VAL A 24 28.20 -12.49 52.19
N ILE A 25 28.59 -11.43 51.47
CA ILE A 25 29.98 -10.95 51.45
C ILE A 25 30.30 -10.11 52.70
N GLY A 26 29.32 -9.34 53.20
CA GLY A 26 29.46 -8.58 54.46
C GLY A 26 29.37 -9.46 55.71
N GLY A 27 28.57 -10.53 55.68
CA GLY A 27 28.31 -11.40 56.83
C GLY A 27 29.46 -12.36 57.18
N LEU A 28 30.30 -12.75 56.22
CA LEU A 28 31.46 -13.60 56.49
C LEU A 28 32.54 -12.88 57.31
N CYS A 29 32.62 -11.55 57.24
CA CYS A 29 33.49 -10.76 58.11
C CYS A 29 32.85 -10.47 59.49
N SER A 30 31.52 -10.52 59.60
CA SER A 30 30.79 -10.20 60.85
C SER A 30 30.60 -11.40 61.79
N LEU A 31 30.70 -12.65 61.30
CA LEU A 31 30.54 -13.86 62.13
C LEU A 31 31.75 -14.17 63.02
N ALA A 32 32.89 -13.52 62.80
CA ALA A 32 34.00 -13.50 63.73
C ALA A 32 33.99 -12.15 64.48
N ASN A 33 33.32 -12.09 65.63
CA ASN A 33 33.43 -10.99 66.61
C ASN A 33 34.84 -10.96 67.25
N ILE A 34 35.89 -10.90 66.43
CA ILE A 34 37.24 -10.57 66.84
C ILE A 34 37.35 -9.07 66.66
N PRO A 35 37.68 -8.29 67.70
CA PRO A 35 37.98 -6.87 67.54
C PRO A 35 39.11 -6.75 66.52
N LEU A 36 38.78 -6.30 65.31
CA LEU A 36 39.76 -5.90 64.33
C LEU A 36 40.62 -4.84 65.02
N THR A 37 41.90 -5.14 65.24
CA THR A 37 42.84 -4.13 65.74
C THR A 37 42.73 -2.89 64.84
N PRO A 38 42.92 -1.66 65.36
CA PRO A 38 42.82 -0.44 64.55
C PRO A 38 43.67 -0.49 63.27
N GLU A 39 44.73 -1.30 63.27
CA GLU A 39 45.55 -1.62 62.10
C GLU A 39 44.79 -2.41 61.02
N THR A 40 44.09 -3.49 61.40
CA THR A 40 43.30 -4.30 60.45
C THR A 40 42.09 -3.57 59.87
N GLN A 41 41.45 -2.65 60.60
CA GLN A 41 40.39 -1.79 60.07
C GLN A 41 40.94 -0.83 59.00
N ARG A 42 42.10 -0.22 59.25
CA ARG A 42 42.79 0.63 58.27
C ARG A 42 43.20 -0.15 57.02
N ASP A 43 43.64 -1.39 57.19
CA ASP A 43 43.97 -2.26 56.05
C ASP A 43 42.76 -2.68 55.23
N GLN A 44 41.62 -2.96 55.89
CA GLN A 44 40.35 -3.21 55.21
C GLN A 44 39.89 -1.97 54.43
N GLU A 45 39.98 -0.77 55.02
CA GLU A 45 39.62 0.47 54.32
C GLU A 45 40.56 0.74 53.14
N ARG A 46 41.87 0.52 53.31
CA ARG A 46 42.85 0.62 52.23
C ARG A 46 42.55 -0.38 51.11
N ARG A 47 42.11 -1.60 51.45
CA ARG A 47 41.69 -2.61 50.49
C ARG A 47 40.44 -2.17 49.73
N ILE A 48 39.42 -1.66 50.42
CA ILE A 48 38.19 -1.14 49.80
C ILE A 48 38.51 0.00 48.82
N ARG A 49 39.37 0.95 49.21
CA ARG A 49 39.80 2.06 48.33
C ARG A 49 40.48 1.55 47.06
N ARG A 50 41.36 0.53 47.19
CA ARG A 50 42.01 -0.12 46.03
C ARG A 50 40.99 -0.84 45.14
N GLU A 51 40.02 -1.54 45.72
CA GLU A 51 38.97 -2.24 44.98
C GLU A 51 38.08 -1.27 44.18
N ILE A 52 37.71 -0.13 44.78
CA ILE A 52 36.98 0.94 44.10
C ILE A 52 37.80 1.52 42.95
N ALA A 53 39.09 1.83 43.17
CA ALA A 53 39.96 2.34 42.12
C ALA A 53 40.10 1.35 40.95
N ASN A 54 40.31 0.06 41.25
CA ASN A 54 40.39 -1.01 40.25
C ASN A 54 39.07 -1.19 39.48
N SER A 55 37.94 -1.09 40.17
CA SER A 55 36.63 -1.13 39.52
C SER A 55 36.42 0.06 38.58
N ASN A 56 36.91 1.24 38.95
CA ASN A 56 36.82 2.44 38.13
C ASN A 56 37.68 2.30 36.87
N GLU A 57 38.94 1.84 36.99
CA GLU A 57 39.80 1.65 35.83
C GLU A 57 39.26 0.58 34.87
N ARG A 58 38.66 -0.50 35.39
CA ARG A 58 37.96 -1.48 34.53
C ARG A 58 36.85 -0.83 33.71
N ARG A 59 36.04 0.02 34.34
CA ARG A 59 34.96 0.74 33.65
C ARG A 59 35.51 1.69 32.59
N ARG A 60 36.56 2.45 32.92
CA ARG A 60 37.26 3.33 31.98
C ARG A 60 37.81 2.55 30.78
N MET A 61 38.43 1.40 31.02
CA MET A 61 38.98 0.56 29.96
C MET A 61 37.88 -0.03 29.08
N GLN A 62 36.75 -0.43 29.67
CA GLN A 62 35.57 -0.90 28.93
C GLN A 62 34.98 0.21 28.04
N SER A 63 34.84 1.43 28.54
CA SER A 63 34.31 2.55 27.75
C SER A 63 35.24 2.92 26.60
N ILE A 64 36.57 2.92 26.83
CA ILE A 64 37.56 3.13 25.78
C ILE A 64 37.46 2.04 24.71
N ASN A 65 37.39 0.76 25.12
CA ASN A 65 37.27 -0.35 24.18
C ASN A 65 35.97 -0.29 23.37
N ALA A 66 34.85 0.11 23.98
CA ALA A 66 33.59 0.34 23.28
C ALA A 66 33.75 1.46 22.23
N GLY A 67 34.40 2.57 22.58
CA GLY A 67 34.70 3.66 21.64
C GLY A 67 35.52 3.20 20.43
N PHE A 68 36.53 2.35 20.63
CA PHE A 68 37.30 1.74 19.53
C PHE A 68 36.45 0.88 18.61
N GLN A 69 35.48 0.12 19.15
CA GLN A 69 34.57 -0.68 18.31
C GLN A 69 33.64 0.21 17.49
N SER A 70 33.06 1.25 18.09
CA SER A 70 32.24 2.22 17.35
C SER A 70 33.03 2.93 16.27
N LEU A 71 34.27 3.34 16.56
CA LEU A 71 35.12 4.00 15.57
C LEU A 71 35.42 3.07 14.39
N LYS A 72 35.74 1.80 14.67
CA LYS A 72 35.98 0.80 13.63
C LYS A 72 34.80 0.70 12.65
N THR A 73 33.56 0.71 13.12
CA THR A 73 32.38 0.62 12.24
C THR A 73 32.19 1.78 11.27
N LEU A 74 32.84 2.92 11.50
CA LEU A 74 32.72 4.13 10.66
C LEU A 74 33.80 4.21 9.56
N ILE A 75 34.83 3.38 9.65
CA ILE A 75 35.94 3.37 8.70
C ILE A 75 35.65 2.29 7.65
N PRO A 76 35.97 2.50 6.36
CA PRO A 76 35.90 1.43 5.36
C PRO A 76 36.82 0.25 5.74
N HIS A 77 36.23 -0.91 6.02
CA HIS A 77 36.95 -2.17 6.29
C HIS A 77 36.06 -3.36 5.94
N THR A 78 36.62 -4.57 5.91
CA THR A 78 35.83 -5.77 5.63
C THR A 78 35.17 -6.33 6.89
N ASP A 79 33.91 -6.77 6.77
CA ASP A 79 33.19 -7.36 7.92
C ASP A 79 33.93 -8.59 8.46
N GLY A 80 34.17 -8.60 9.77
CA GLY A 80 34.93 -9.66 10.44
C GLY A 80 36.45 -9.47 10.46
N GLU A 81 36.99 -8.43 9.80
CA GLU A 81 38.41 -8.10 9.82
C GLU A 81 38.89 -7.69 11.22
N LYS A 82 40.03 -8.21 11.68
CA LYS A 82 40.58 -7.87 13.00
C LYS A 82 41.59 -6.73 12.88
N LEU A 83 41.14 -5.51 13.18
CA LEU A 83 42.01 -4.33 13.24
C LEU A 83 42.56 -4.12 14.66
N SER A 84 43.84 -3.79 14.74
CA SER A 84 44.48 -3.36 15.99
C SER A 84 44.06 -1.93 16.35
N LYS A 85 44.23 -1.52 17.62
CA LYS A 85 43.94 -0.13 18.05
C LYS A 85 44.73 0.90 17.24
N ALA A 86 46.00 0.62 16.96
CA ALA A 86 46.83 1.50 16.15
C ALA A 86 46.34 1.58 14.70
N ALA A 87 45.96 0.44 14.10
CA ALA A 87 45.40 0.40 12.75
C ALA A 87 44.08 1.18 12.65
N ILE A 88 43.19 1.04 13.64
CA ILE A 88 41.94 1.81 13.71
C ILE A 88 42.26 3.31 13.71
N LEU A 89 43.19 3.78 14.55
CA LEU A 89 43.54 5.20 14.60
C LEU A 89 44.16 5.70 13.29
N GLN A 90 45.07 4.91 12.70
CA GLN A 90 45.75 5.26 11.46
C GLN A 90 44.75 5.35 10.29
N GLN A 91 43.94 4.31 10.08
CA GLN A 91 42.93 4.31 9.03
C GLN A 91 41.87 5.39 9.25
N THR A 92 41.51 5.69 10.51
CA THR A 92 40.63 6.83 10.82
C THR A 92 41.23 8.14 10.31
N ALA A 93 42.50 8.40 10.62
CA ALA A 93 43.17 9.64 10.24
C ALA A 93 43.27 9.77 8.71
N GLU A 94 43.65 8.69 8.03
CA GLU A 94 43.69 8.62 6.57
C GLU A 94 42.31 8.83 5.95
N TYR A 95 41.27 8.22 6.54
CA TYR A 95 39.92 8.35 6.03
C TYR A 95 39.38 9.78 6.21
N ILE A 96 39.60 10.41 7.37
CA ILE A 96 39.26 11.83 7.58
C ILE A 96 39.96 12.70 6.54
N PHE A 97 41.27 12.52 6.33
CA PHE A 97 42.02 13.29 5.34
C PHE A 97 41.49 13.09 3.91
N SER A 98 41.07 11.88 3.56
CA SER A 98 40.46 11.59 2.26
C SER A 98 39.10 12.29 2.08
N LEU A 99 38.25 12.25 3.11
CA LEU A 99 36.95 12.92 3.12
C LEU A 99 37.10 14.45 3.05
N GLU A 100 38.10 15.03 3.70
CA GLU A 100 38.39 16.47 3.63
C GLU A 100 38.82 16.92 2.23
N GLN A 101 39.67 16.13 1.57
CA GLN A 101 40.05 16.38 0.18
C GLN A 101 38.86 16.26 -0.77
N GLU A 102 38.05 15.21 -0.60
CA GLU A 102 36.86 15.01 -1.43
C GLU A 102 35.83 16.13 -1.23
N LYS A 103 35.59 16.56 0.00
CA LYS A 103 34.76 17.73 0.31
C LYS A 103 35.26 18.98 -0.43
N THR A 104 36.56 19.25 -0.40
CA THR A 104 37.15 20.40 -1.07
C THR A 104 36.96 20.32 -2.59
N ARG A 105 37.18 19.13 -3.17
CA ARG A 105 36.96 18.88 -4.60
C ARG A 105 35.49 19.09 -4.99
N LEU A 106 34.55 18.54 -4.22
CA LEU A 106 33.11 18.68 -4.46
C LEU A 106 32.65 20.14 -4.31
N LEU A 107 33.21 20.90 -3.37
CA LEU A 107 32.92 22.33 -3.23
C LEU A 107 33.40 23.14 -4.44
N GLN A 108 34.58 22.82 -4.99
CA GLN A 108 35.08 23.44 -6.21
C GLN A 108 34.17 23.13 -7.41
N GLN A 109 33.78 21.86 -7.57
CA GLN A 109 32.84 21.44 -8.62
C GLN A 109 31.49 22.15 -8.49
N ASN A 110 30.92 22.20 -7.28
CA ASN A 110 29.65 22.91 -7.03
C ASN A 110 29.77 24.41 -7.34
N THR A 111 30.89 25.04 -7.01
CA THR A 111 31.13 26.44 -7.36
C THR A 111 31.18 26.65 -8.88
N GLN A 112 31.82 25.75 -9.61
CA GLN A 112 31.86 25.78 -11.08
C GLN A 112 30.46 25.56 -11.68
N LEU A 113 29.71 24.58 -11.19
CA LEU A 113 28.35 24.31 -11.65
C LEU A 113 27.41 25.50 -11.39
N LYS A 114 27.51 26.13 -10.20
CA LYS A 114 26.76 27.35 -9.90
C LYS A 114 27.07 28.48 -10.89
N ARG A 115 28.34 28.66 -11.28
CA ARG A 115 28.73 29.64 -12.31
C ARG A 115 28.12 29.29 -13.67
N PHE A 116 28.20 28.04 -14.10
CA PHE A 116 27.58 27.62 -15.36
C PHE A 116 26.06 27.85 -15.37
N ILE A 117 25.38 27.54 -14.27
CA ILE A 117 23.93 27.80 -14.13
C ILE A 117 23.65 29.30 -14.22
N GLN A 118 24.42 30.15 -13.56
CA GLN A 118 24.28 31.61 -13.61
C GLN A 118 24.51 32.17 -15.03
N GLU A 119 25.48 31.61 -15.76
CA GLU A 119 25.75 31.97 -17.15
C GLU A 119 24.61 31.55 -18.08
N LEU A 120 24.05 30.35 -17.88
CA LEU A 120 22.93 29.80 -18.66
C LEU A 120 21.59 30.43 -18.33
N SER A 121 21.36 30.87 -17.09
CA SER A 121 20.11 31.51 -16.65
C SER A 121 19.99 32.98 -17.09
N GLY A 122 20.99 33.51 -17.80
CA GLY A 122 20.92 34.83 -18.42
C GLY A 122 21.05 36.01 -17.45
N SER A 123 21.35 35.78 -16.16
CA SER A 123 21.63 36.87 -15.21
C SER A 123 23.05 37.40 -15.41
N SER A 124 23.23 38.20 -16.47
CA SER A 124 24.46 38.95 -16.71
C SER A 124 24.77 39.85 -15.49
N PRO A 125 25.97 39.77 -14.86
CA PRO A 125 26.32 40.55 -13.65
C PRO A 125 26.35 42.08 -13.81
N LYS A 126 25.88 42.64 -14.94
CA LYS A 126 26.01 44.06 -15.29
C LYS A 126 24.95 45.00 -14.70
N ARG A 127 23.97 44.48 -13.93
CA ARG A 127 22.95 45.33 -13.27
C ARG A 127 23.22 45.68 -11.81
N ARG A 128 24.40 45.37 -11.26
CA ARG A 128 24.83 45.83 -9.91
C ARG A 128 25.84 46.99 -9.96
N ARG A 129 25.78 47.86 -10.98
CA ARG A 129 26.48 49.16 -10.98
C ARG A 129 25.44 50.28 -11.03
N ALA A 130 24.90 50.60 -9.87
CA ALA A 130 24.31 51.89 -9.48
C ALA A 130 23.28 51.60 -8.40
N GLU A 131 23.73 51.56 -7.15
CA GLU A 131 23.14 52.34 -6.07
C GLU A 131 24.05 52.18 -4.85
N ASP A 132 24.88 53.21 -4.64
CA ASP A 132 25.54 53.47 -3.38
C ASP A 132 24.48 53.63 -2.29
N LYS A 133 24.44 52.71 -1.33
CA LYS A 133 24.29 53.05 0.09
C LYS A 133 25.13 52.09 0.93
N ASP A 134 26.20 52.68 1.45
CA ASP A 134 26.79 52.44 2.77
C ASP A 134 25.79 51.81 3.76
N GLU A 135 25.80 50.48 3.87
CA GLU A 135 25.49 49.78 5.12
C GLU A 135 26.52 48.67 5.32
N GLY A 136 27.11 48.69 6.51
CA GLY A 136 28.27 47.90 6.87
C GLY A 136 27.99 46.40 6.96
N ILE A 137 29.09 45.66 6.83
CA ILE A 137 29.29 44.28 7.31
C ILE A 137 28.18 43.30 6.89
N GLY A 138 28.38 42.71 5.71
CA GLY A 138 27.57 41.59 5.21
C GLY A 138 27.53 40.42 6.20
N SER A 139 26.35 40.20 6.76
CA SER A 139 26.00 38.94 7.43
C SER A 139 25.82 37.82 6.39
N PRO A 140 26.23 36.58 6.69
CA PRO A 140 26.06 35.42 5.79
C PRO A 140 24.62 35.06 5.37
N ASP A 141 23.59 35.69 5.92
CA ASP A 141 22.16 35.37 5.72
C ASP A 141 21.55 35.78 4.36
N ILE A 142 22.26 36.58 3.54
CA ILE A 142 21.73 37.10 2.27
C ILE A 142 21.37 35.97 1.27
N TRP A 143 22.04 34.81 1.37
CA TRP A 143 21.82 33.69 0.46
C TRP A 143 20.53 32.91 0.76
N GLU A 144 20.05 32.91 2.00
CA GLU A 144 18.77 32.27 2.33
C GLU A 144 17.59 33.14 1.88
N ASP A 145 17.75 34.47 1.95
CA ASP A 145 16.71 35.42 1.56
C ASP A 145 16.54 35.48 0.03
N GLU A 146 17.64 35.47 -0.76
CA GLU A 146 17.55 35.38 -2.23
C GLU A 146 16.82 34.09 -2.68
N LYS A 147 17.09 32.95 -2.03
CA LYS A 147 16.42 31.67 -2.31
C LYS A 147 14.94 31.70 -1.90
N ALA A 148 14.61 32.36 -0.79
CA ALA A 148 13.24 32.53 -0.34
C ALA A 148 12.45 33.45 -1.30
N GLU A 149 13.08 34.49 -1.85
CA GLU A 149 12.48 35.32 -2.87
C GLU A 149 12.23 34.58 -4.19
N ASP A 150 13.18 33.74 -4.63
CA ASP A 150 13.00 32.91 -5.83
C ASP A 150 11.84 31.93 -5.68
N LEU A 151 11.74 31.27 -4.52
CA LEU A 151 10.60 30.40 -4.20
C LEU A 151 9.28 31.19 -4.17
N ARG A 152 9.27 32.42 -3.65
CA ARG A 152 8.07 33.29 -3.68
C ARG A 152 7.67 33.66 -5.11
N ARG A 153 8.64 33.98 -5.99
CA ARG A 153 8.41 34.27 -7.41
C ARG A 153 7.82 33.06 -8.12
N GLU A 154 8.43 31.89 -7.96
CA GLU A 154 7.93 30.63 -8.53
C GLU A 154 6.52 30.29 -8.04
N MET A 155 6.25 30.51 -6.75
CA MET A 155 4.93 30.29 -6.15
C MET A 155 3.85 31.19 -6.78
N ILE A 156 4.18 32.45 -7.08
CA ILE A 156 3.28 33.39 -7.77
C ILE A 156 3.04 32.95 -9.21
N GLU A 157 4.08 32.53 -9.94
CA GLU A 157 3.96 32.06 -11.31
C GLU A 157 3.10 30.79 -11.42
N LEU A 158 3.31 29.82 -10.53
CA LEU A 158 2.50 28.60 -10.46
C LEU A 158 1.02 28.90 -10.16
N ARG A 159 0.74 29.86 -9.28
CA ARG A 159 -0.65 30.33 -9.05
C ARG A 159 -1.27 30.89 -10.33
N GLN A 160 -0.55 31.76 -11.04
CA GLN A 160 -1.05 32.34 -12.29
C GLN A 160 -1.27 31.27 -13.37
N GLN A 161 -0.41 30.26 -13.45
CA GLN A 161 -0.59 29.12 -14.36
C GLN A 161 -1.84 28.32 -14.00
N LEU A 162 -2.06 28.03 -12.71
CA LEU A 162 -3.25 27.32 -12.25
C LEU A 162 -4.54 28.09 -12.56
N ASP A 163 -4.55 29.41 -12.40
CA ASP A 163 -5.71 30.25 -12.71
C ASP A 163 -5.99 30.29 -14.22
N LYS A 164 -4.94 30.34 -15.05
CA LYS A 164 -5.08 30.19 -16.51
C LYS A 164 -5.65 28.83 -16.90
N GLU A 165 -5.15 27.74 -16.31
CA GLU A 165 -5.68 26.39 -16.57
C GLU A 165 -7.15 26.26 -16.14
N ARG A 166 -7.53 26.83 -14.99
CA ARG A 166 -8.92 26.83 -14.52
C ARG A 166 -9.83 27.58 -15.48
N SER A 167 -9.40 28.74 -15.97
CA SER A 167 -10.12 29.54 -16.96
C SER A 167 -10.32 28.77 -18.27
N VAL A 168 -9.25 28.17 -18.80
CA VAL A 168 -9.31 27.35 -20.02
C VAL A 168 -10.22 26.13 -19.82
N ARG A 169 -10.13 25.46 -18.68
CA ARG A 169 -10.97 24.31 -18.35
C ARG A 169 -12.45 24.67 -18.28
N MET A 170 -12.79 25.79 -17.64
CA MET A 170 -14.14 26.31 -17.61
C MET A 170 -14.67 26.58 -19.03
N MET A 171 -13.86 27.21 -19.89
CA MET A 171 -14.23 27.48 -21.28
C MET A 171 -14.46 26.18 -22.07
N LEU A 172 -13.61 25.17 -21.90
CA LEU A 172 -13.77 23.87 -22.55
C LEU A 172 -14.99 23.10 -22.04
N GLU A 173 -15.25 23.12 -20.73
CA GLU A 173 -16.44 22.50 -20.13
C GLU A 173 -17.73 23.17 -20.65
N GLU A 174 -17.73 24.49 -20.84
CA GLU A 174 -18.85 25.21 -21.43
C GLU A 174 -19.06 24.85 -22.91
N GLN A 175 -17.97 24.73 -23.69
CA GLN A 175 -18.03 24.26 -25.08
C GLN A 175 -18.58 22.82 -25.18
N VAL A 176 -18.11 21.92 -24.31
CA VAL A 176 -18.60 20.53 -24.26
C VAL A 176 -20.08 20.51 -23.92
N ARG A 177 -20.50 21.24 -22.88
CA ARG A 177 -21.91 21.33 -22.47
C ARG A 177 -22.79 21.89 -23.60
N SER A 178 -22.30 22.88 -24.33
CA SER A 178 -23.00 23.45 -25.49
C SER A 178 -23.13 22.44 -26.63
N LEU A 179 -22.05 21.74 -26.99
CA LEU A 179 -22.08 20.70 -28.02
C LEU A 179 -23.00 19.54 -27.64
N GLU A 180 -22.96 19.11 -26.38
CA GLU A 180 -23.86 18.09 -25.84
C GLU A 180 -25.32 18.54 -25.92
N ALA A 181 -25.63 19.78 -25.56
CA ALA A 181 -26.98 20.32 -25.66
C ALA A 181 -27.52 20.33 -27.11
N HIS A 182 -26.66 20.59 -28.09
CA HIS A 182 -27.04 20.53 -29.52
C HIS A 182 -27.18 19.09 -30.03
N MET A 183 -26.39 18.15 -29.51
CA MET A 183 -26.35 16.77 -30.02
C MET A 183 -27.31 15.81 -29.33
N TYR A 184 -27.65 16.06 -28.08
CA TYR A 184 -28.61 15.26 -27.31
C TYR A 184 -29.98 15.10 -27.99
N PRO A 185 -30.62 16.15 -28.55
CA PRO A 185 -31.89 15.99 -29.25
C PRO A 185 -31.78 15.07 -30.48
N GLU A 186 -30.66 15.08 -31.20
CA GLU A 186 -30.46 14.15 -32.33
C GLU A 186 -30.26 12.71 -31.87
N LYS A 187 -29.50 12.47 -30.79
CA LYS A 187 -29.36 11.12 -30.20
C LYS A 187 -30.72 10.56 -29.76
N LEU A 188 -31.57 11.39 -29.14
CA LEU A 188 -32.93 11.01 -28.75
C LEU A 188 -33.81 10.65 -29.95
N LYS A 189 -33.76 11.43 -31.04
CA LYS A 189 -34.51 11.14 -32.26
C LYS A 189 -34.11 9.80 -32.88
N VAL A 190 -32.81 9.52 -32.97
CA VAL A 190 -32.31 8.24 -33.50
C VAL A 190 -32.78 7.06 -32.66
N ILE A 191 -32.69 7.16 -31.32
CA ILE A 191 -33.17 6.11 -30.42
C ILE A 191 -34.69 5.90 -30.57
N ALA A 192 -35.46 6.99 -30.61
CA ALA A 192 -36.90 6.91 -30.79
C ALA A 192 -37.27 6.21 -32.11
N GLN A 193 -36.58 6.56 -33.20
CA GLN A 193 -36.79 5.96 -34.51
C GLN A 193 -36.40 4.47 -34.52
N GLN A 194 -35.29 4.10 -33.89
CA GLN A 194 -34.86 2.71 -33.75
C GLN A 194 -35.91 1.87 -33.01
N VAL A 195 -36.41 2.36 -31.88
CA VAL A 195 -37.45 1.68 -31.09
C VAL A 195 -38.73 1.51 -31.90
N GLN A 196 -39.12 2.54 -32.65
CA GLN A 196 -40.31 2.48 -33.50
C GLN A 196 -40.19 1.41 -34.59
N LEU A 197 -39.02 1.30 -35.23
CA LEU A 197 -38.75 0.28 -36.24
C LEU A 197 -38.77 -1.13 -35.64
N GLN A 198 -38.21 -1.28 -34.43
CA GLN A 198 -38.16 -2.55 -33.72
C GLN A 198 -39.57 -3.03 -33.33
N GLN A 199 -40.43 -2.13 -32.85
CA GLN A 199 -41.84 -2.42 -32.57
C GLN A 199 -42.61 -2.86 -33.82
N GLN A 200 -42.36 -2.22 -34.98
CA GLN A 200 -42.98 -2.63 -36.24
C GLN A 200 -42.53 -4.03 -36.66
N GLN A 201 -41.23 -4.34 -36.58
CA GLN A 201 -40.71 -5.67 -36.88
C GLN A 201 -41.31 -6.74 -35.95
N GLU A 202 -41.48 -6.42 -34.68
CA GLU A 202 -42.08 -7.32 -33.69
C GLU A 202 -43.57 -7.55 -33.97
N GLN A 203 -44.34 -6.51 -34.33
CA GLN A 203 -45.73 -6.66 -34.77
C GLN A 203 -45.86 -7.55 -36.00
N VAL A 204 -44.99 -7.36 -37.01
CA VAL A 204 -44.98 -8.20 -38.21
C VAL A 204 -44.66 -9.66 -37.85
N ARG A 205 -43.72 -9.89 -36.94
CA ARG A 205 -43.36 -11.23 -36.46
C ARG A 205 -44.54 -11.90 -35.75
N LEU A 206 -45.26 -11.19 -34.89
CA LEU A 206 -46.45 -11.69 -34.20
C LEU A 206 -47.58 -12.02 -35.18
N LEU A 207 -47.88 -11.14 -36.14
CA LEU A 207 -48.88 -11.40 -37.17
C LEU A 207 -48.55 -12.62 -38.02
N HIS A 208 -47.27 -12.81 -38.35
CA HIS A 208 -46.81 -14.00 -39.07
C HIS A 208 -46.99 -15.28 -38.23
N GLN A 209 -46.66 -15.22 -36.94
CA GLN A 209 -46.86 -16.33 -36.01
C GLN A 209 -48.34 -16.70 -35.85
N GLU A 210 -49.24 -15.72 -35.67
CA GLU A 210 -50.69 -15.96 -35.64
C GLU A 210 -51.18 -16.62 -36.92
N LYS A 211 -50.65 -16.21 -38.08
CA LYS A 211 -51.05 -16.77 -39.38
C LYS A 211 -50.66 -18.26 -39.47
N LEU A 212 -49.44 -18.60 -39.06
CA LEU A 212 -48.96 -19.99 -38.95
C LEU A 212 -49.80 -20.81 -37.99
N GLU A 213 -50.18 -20.26 -36.84
CA GLU A 213 -51.03 -20.94 -35.87
C GLU A 213 -52.43 -21.19 -36.41
N ARG A 214 -53.05 -20.20 -37.07
CA ARG A 214 -54.36 -20.36 -37.74
C ARG A 214 -54.30 -21.44 -38.82
N GLU A 215 -53.20 -21.50 -39.59
CA GLU A 215 -53.01 -22.51 -40.62
C GLU A 215 -52.85 -23.92 -40.01
N GLN A 216 -52.07 -24.06 -38.94
CA GLN A 216 -51.96 -25.32 -38.18
C GLN A 216 -53.29 -25.76 -37.56
N GLN A 217 -54.07 -24.83 -37.01
CA GLN A 217 -55.41 -25.12 -36.49
C GLN A 217 -56.35 -25.56 -37.61
N HIS A 218 -56.27 -24.94 -38.79
CA HIS A 218 -57.07 -25.33 -39.95
C HIS A 218 -56.71 -26.76 -40.41
N LEU A 219 -55.41 -27.07 -40.50
CA LEU A 219 -54.92 -28.41 -40.78
C LEU A 219 -55.40 -29.44 -39.75
N ARG A 220 -55.27 -29.15 -38.45
CA ARG A 220 -55.78 -30.02 -37.37
C ARG A 220 -57.29 -30.26 -37.49
N THR A 221 -58.06 -29.23 -37.80
CA THR A 221 -59.52 -29.33 -37.98
C THR A 221 -59.88 -30.18 -39.20
N GLN A 222 -59.17 -30.02 -40.32
CA GLN A 222 -59.36 -30.85 -41.51
C GLN A 222 -59.01 -32.32 -41.24
N VAL A 223 -57.90 -32.58 -40.54
CA VAL A 223 -57.49 -33.94 -40.15
C VAL A 223 -58.55 -34.58 -39.25
N SER A 224 -59.04 -33.86 -38.23
CA SER A 224 -60.10 -34.35 -37.34
C SER A 224 -61.40 -34.66 -38.09
N ARG A 225 -61.83 -33.79 -39.03
CA ARG A 225 -62.98 -34.05 -39.91
C ARG A 225 -62.79 -35.29 -40.78
N ARG A 226 -61.59 -35.51 -41.34
CA ARG A 226 -61.29 -36.72 -42.13
C ARG A 226 -61.32 -37.99 -41.28
N HIS A 227 -60.84 -37.94 -40.04
CA HIS A 227 -60.91 -39.09 -39.12
C HIS A 227 -62.35 -39.41 -38.73
N LEU A 228 -63.18 -38.40 -38.44
CA LEU A 228 -64.62 -38.59 -38.20
C LEU A 228 -65.34 -39.16 -39.44
N GLY A 229 -65.07 -38.62 -40.63
CA GLY A 229 -65.63 -39.15 -41.88
C GLY A 229 -65.16 -40.59 -42.19
N GLY A 230 -63.92 -40.92 -41.86
CA GLY A 230 -63.35 -42.27 -41.96
C GLY A 230 -63.99 -43.24 -40.95
N ALA A 231 -64.20 -42.81 -39.71
CA ALA A 231 -64.87 -43.60 -38.67
C ALA A 231 -66.33 -43.90 -39.02
N VAL A 232 -67.06 -42.91 -39.56
CA VAL A 232 -68.44 -43.10 -40.02
C VAL A 232 -68.51 -44.08 -41.20
N ARG A 233 -67.57 -44.00 -42.15
CA ARG A 233 -67.47 -44.97 -43.26
C ARG A 233 -67.06 -46.37 -42.79
N ALA A 234 -66.15 -46.47 -41.82
CA ALA A 234 -65.74 -47.75 -41.24
C ALA A 234 -66.89 -48.41 -40.44
N ALA A 235 -67.66 -47.62 -39.69
CA ALA A 235 -68.86 -48.12 -38.99
C ALA A 235 -69.94 -48.60 -39.98
N ALA A 236 -70.14 -47.88 -41.09
CA ALA A 236 -71.03 -48.33 -42.16
C ALA A 236 -70.53 -49.62 -42.85
N GLY A 237 -69.21 -49.78 -43.02
CA GLY A 237 -68.59 -50.99 -43.56
C GLY A 237 -68.69 -52.20 -42.62
N ALA A 238 -68.56 -52.00 -41.31
CA ALA A 238 -68.69 -53.06 -40.31
C ALA A 238 -70.13 -53.59 -40.21
N LEU A 239 -71.14 -52.73 -40.41
CA LEU A 239 -72.54 -53.17 -40.47
C LEU A 239 -72.86 -54.06 -41.68
N LEU A 240 -72.09 -53.95 -42.77
CA LEU A 240 -72.29 -54.76 -43.97
C LEU A 240 -71.61 -56.15 -43.91
N LEU A 241 -70.64 -56.35 -43.01
CA LEU A 241 -69.85 -57.59 -42.90
C LEU A 241 -70.22 -58.47 -41.69
N GLY A 242 -71.24 -58.09 -40.91
CA GLY A 242 -71.66 -58.78 -39.68
C GLY A 242 -72.87 -59.72 -39.81
N ILE A 243 -73.28 -60.11 -41.03
CA ILE A 243 -74.37 -61.08 -41.23
C ILE A 243 -73.78 -62.44 -41.60
N GLY A 244 -73.67 -63.34 -40.61
CA GLY A 244 -73.66 -64.79 -40.89
C GLY A 244 -72.69 -65.64 -40.06
N ALA A 245 -73.11 -66.04 -38.85
CA ALA A 245 -72.74 -67.34 -38.29
C ALA A 245 -73.68 -67.79 -37.14
N SER A 246 -74.48 -68.82 -37.44
CA SER A 246 -74.82 -69.98 -36.59
C SER A 246 -76.12 -70.02 -35.75
N VAL A 247 -76.88 -71.12 -35.95
CA VAL A 247 -78.19 -71.57 -35.43
C VAL A 247 -78.10 -73.12 -35.41
N LEU A 248 -78.05 -73.90 -34.29
CA LEU A 248 -79.11 -74.53 -33.42
C LEU A 248 -78.41 -75.76 -32.73
N ARG A 249 -78.77 -76.37 -31.57
CA ARG A 249 -80.09 -76.69 -30.97
C ARG A 249 -80.00 -77.28 -29.52
N ALA A 250 -80.98 -76.92 -28.66
CA ALA A 250 -81.75 -77.60 -27.55
C ALA A 250 -81.12 -78.66 -26.59
N ASP A 251 -81.21 -78.56 -25.23
CA ASP A 251 -82.32 -78.76 -24.23
C ASP A 251 -82.46 -80.27 -23.79
N PRO A 252 -82.90 -80.74 -22.58
CA PRO A 252 -83.88 -80.22 -21.57
C PRO A 252 -83.46 -80.33 -20.06
N GLY A 253 -84.14 -79.69 -19.09
CA GLY A 253 -85.25 -80.26 -18.30
C GLY A 253 -85.11 -79.96 -16.77
N PRO A 254 -86.19 -80.02 -15.96
CA PRO A 254 -86.36 -79.18 -14.76
C PRO A 254 -86.23 -79.93 -13.41
N GLN A 255 -86.05 -79.20 -12.30
CA GLN A 255 -86.66 -79.46 -10.97
C GLN A 255 -86.28 -78.39 -9.92
N LEU A 256 -87.33 -77.94 -9.20
CA LEU A 256 -87.45 -77.27 -7.89
C LEU A 256 -86.32 -76.33 -7.40
#